data_AF-A0A257SK28-F1
#
_entry.id   AF-A0A257SK28-F1
#
_cell.length_a   1.000
_cell.length_b   1.000
_cell.length_c   1.000
_cell.angle_alpha   90.00
_cell.angle_beta   90.00
_cell.angle_gamma   90.00
#
_symmetry.space_group_name_H-M   'P 1'
#
loop_
_entity.id
_entity.type
_entity.pdbx_description
1 polymer ?
#
loop_
_entity_poly.entity_id
_entity_poly.type
_entity_poly.pdbx_seq_one_letter_code
_entity_poly.pdbx_strand_id
1 'polypeptide(L)'
;IAASDVATGWVARAKPSWFTRGDPSLEAYDWSDLRPELTARGLLGDAQPVVAGTRWIEAAKIGYAMGPDVPVLCLSDDPRHFYYLDPPARFMGRDVLILVRVPAGGLTWNVQRQYAPYFAAVEPAGTVPIRRGGRVAFTVAVYRATRMRAPYPVPLPP
;
A
#
# COMPACT_ATOMS: atom_id res chain seq x y z
N ILE A 1 -21.80 7.76 -14.65
CA ILE A 1 -20.91 6.98 -15.55
C ILE A 1 -19.52 6.81 -14.95
N ALA A 2 -18.79 7.89 -14.63
CA ALA A 2 -17.44 7.80 -14.06
C ALA A 2 -17.36 6.98 -12.75
N ALA A 3 -18.22 7.25 -11.76
CA ALA A 3 -18.22 6.48 -10.49
C ALA A 3 -18.53 4.99 -10.68
N SER A 4 -19.48 4.65 -11.57
CA SER A 4 -19.81 3.25 -11.89
C SER A 4 -18.71 2.55 -12.67
N ASP A 5 -18.00 3.28 -13.55
CA ASP A 5 -16.81 2.76 -14.19
C ASP A 5 -15.75 2.51 -13.14
N VAL A 6 -15.37 3.48 -12.31
CA VAL A 6 -14.43 3.32 -11.19
C VAL A 6 -14.75 2.07 -10.35
N ALA A 7 -15.99 1.85 -9.92
CA ALA A 7 -16.33 0.68 -9.11
C ALA A 7 -16.23 -0.67 -9.85
N THR A 8 -16.45 -0.72 -11.17
CA THR A 8 -16.69 -1.99 -11.88
C THR A 8 -15.77 -2.28 -13.08
N GLY A 9 -15.01 -1.30 -13.55
CA GLY A 9 -14.15 -1.39 -14.74
C GLY A 9 -14.89 -1.80 -16.00
N TRP A 10 -16.16 -1.42 -16.16
CA TRP A 10 -16.97 -1.87 -17.29
C TRP A 10 -16.50 -1.27 -18.63
N VAL A 11 -15.93 -0.06 -18.66
CA VAL A 11 -15.43 0.55 -19.89
C VAL A 11 -14.16 -0.14 -20.37
N ALA A 12 -13.24 -0.46 -19.46
CA ALA A 12 -12.06 -1.27 -19.77
C ALA A 12 -12.42 -2.66 -20.29
N ARG A 13 -13.54 -3.24 -19.84
CA ARG A 13 -14.09 -4.51 -20.35
C ARG A 13 -14.69 -4.36 -21.75
N ALA A 14 -15.48 -3.31 -21.98
CA ALA A 14 -16.19 -3.11 -23.25
C ALA A 14 -15.27 -2.60 -24.37
N LYS A 15 -14.22 -1.84 -24.03
CA LYS A 15 -13.26 -1.23 -24.96
C LYS A 15 -11.82 -1.35 -24.45
N PRO A 16 -11.23 -2.56 -24.41
CA PRO A 16 -9.87 -2.76 -23.89
C PRO A 16 -8.80 -1.97 -24.67
N SER A 17 -9.01 -1.74 -25.98
CA SER A 17 -8.10 -0.98 -26.83
C SER A 17 -7.96 0.49 -26.47
N TRP A 18 -8.87 1.04 -25.66
CA TRP A 18 -8.80 2.44 -25.19
C TRP A 18 -7.83 2.62 -24.01
N PHE A 19 -7.40 1.52 -23.38
CA PHE A 19 -6.55 1.53 -22.19
C PHE A 19 -5.22 0.81 -22.40
N THR A 20 -4.70 0.85 -23.64
CA THR A 20 -3.42 0.23 -24.02
C THR A 20 -2.22 0.79 -23.24
N ARG A 21 -2.35 1.98 -22.66
CA ARG A 21 -1.34 2.63 -21.80
C ARG A 21 -1.66 2.53 -20.30
N GLY A 22 -2.68 1.76 -19.92
CA GLY A 22 -3.19 1.63 -18.55
C GLY A 22 -4.58 2.24 -18.37
N ASP A 23 -5.33 1.72 -17.41
CA ASP A 23 -6.67 2.21 -17.06
C ASP A 23 -6.58 3.26 -15.94
N PRO A 24 -6.81 4.56 -16.23
CA PRO A 24 -6.71 5.64 -15.25
C PRO A 24 -7.75 5.53 -14.14
N SER A 25 -8.86 4.82 -14.36
CA SER A 25 -9.89 4.63 -13.33
C SER A 25 -9.43 3.68 -12.20
N LEU A 26 -8.34 2.93 -12.38
CA LEU A 26 -7.68 2.20 -11.30
C LEU A 26 -7.07 3.13 -10.24
N GLU A 27 -6.69 4.34 -10.63
CA GLU A 27 -6.21 5.36 -9.68
C GLU A 27 -7.34 5.88 -8.77
N ALA A 28 -8.61 5.76 -9.20
CA ALA A 28 -9.76 6.05 -8.37
C ALA A 28 -10.30 4.81 -7.63
N TYR A 29 -9.80 3.60 -7.93
CA TYR A 29 -10.29 2.37 -7.35
C TYR A 29 -9.81 2.16 -5.90
N ASP A 30 -10.72 1.67 -5.08
CA ASP A 30 -10.55 1.46 -3.65
C ASP A 30 -9.77 0.15 -3.37
N TRP A 31 -8.92 0.17 -2.35
CA TRP A 31 -8.08 -0.98 -1.96
C TRP A 31 -8.75 -1.81 -0.85
N SER A 32 -10.08 -1.81 -0.81
CA SER A 32 -10.91 -2.37 0.26
C SER A 32 -10.72 -3.87 0.51
N ASP A 33 -10.19 -4.63 -0.46
CA ASP A 33 -9.79 -6.03 -0.26
C ASP A 33 -8.65 -6.19 0.77
N LEU A 34 -7.83 -5.15 1.01
CA LEU A 34 -6.64 -5.28 1.85
C LEU A 34 -6.95 -5.75 3.27
N ARG A 35 -7.86 -5.10 3.98
CA ARG A 35 -8.14 -5.43 5.39
C ARG A 35 -8.65 -6.86 5.55
N PRO A 36 -9.69 -7.31 4.82
CA PRO A 36 -10.18 -8.68 4.96
C PRO A 36 -9.12 -9.70 4.53
N GLU A 37 -8.36 -9.48 3.46
CA GLU A 37 -7.33 -10.41 3.00
C GLU A 37 -6.16 -10.51 3.98
N LEU A 38 -5.68 -9.39 4.53
CA LEU A 38 -4.62 -9.38 5.55
C LEU A 38 -5.09 -10.02 6.87
N THR A 39 -6.34 -9.81 7.26
CA THR A 39 -6.95 -10.41 8.46
C THR A 39 -7.06 -11.93 8.29
N ALA A 40 -7.63 -12.40 7.18
CA ALA A 40 -7.83 -13.83 6.91
C ALA A 40 -6.51 -14.61 6.88
N ARG A 41 -5.41 -13.96 6.54
CA ARG A 41 -4.06 -14.54 6.50
C ARG A 41 -3.31 -14.40 7.83
N GLY A 42 -3.94 -13.84 8.86
CA GLY A 42 -3.32 -13.60 10.17
C GLY A 42 -2.18 -12.57 10.14
N LEU A 43 -2.07 -11.77 9.07
CA LEU A 43 -0.96 -10.81 8.91
C LEU A 43 -1.15 -9.58 9.80
N LEU A 44 -2.40 -9.17 10.06
CA LEU A 44 -2.70 -8.11 11.03
C LEU A 44 -2.58 -8.59 12.49
N GLY A 45 -2.61 -9.89 12.76
CA GLY A 45 -2.46 -10.45 14.12
C GLY A 45 -3.31 -9.77 15.21
N ASP A 46 -2.93 -9.98 16.47
CA ASP A 46 -3.57 -9.34 17.64
C ASP A 46 -2.89 -8.02 18.04
N ALA A 47 -1.64 -7.84 17.63
CA ALA A 47 -0.81 -6.68 17.99
C ALA A 47 -1.07 -5.44 17.12
N GLN A 48 -1.98 -5.52 16.14
CA GLN A 48 -2.31 -4.46 15.17
C GLN A 48 -1.05 -3.79 14.58
N PRO A 49 -0.36 -4.44 13.62
CA PRO A 49 0.85 -3.91 13.04
C PRO A 49 0.53 -2.61 12.31
N VAL A 50 1.50 -1.72 12.35
CA VAL A 50 1.49 -0.51 11.54
C VAL A 50 1.58 -0.97 10.08
N VAL A 51 0.73 -0.45 9.22
CA VAL A 51 0.84 -0.69 7.77
C VAL A 51 1.58 0.46 7.13
N ALA A 52 2.34 0.19 6.07
CA ALA A 52 3.08 1.21 5.37
C ALA A 52 2.84 1.20 3.86
N GLY A 53 2.70 2.39 3.27
CA GLY A 53 2.71 2.59 1.83
C GLY A 53 4.04 3.21 1.38
N THR A 54 4.52 2.83 0.20
CA THR A 54 5.83 3.29 -0.33
C THR A 54 5.72 4.55 -1.20
N ARG A 55 4.49 5.00 -1.45
CA ARG A 55 4.15 6.24 -2.14
C ARG A 55 3.03 6.92 -1.38
N TRP A 56 2.98 8.24 -1.41
CA TRP A 56 1.92 9.02 -0.74
C TRP A 56 0.51 8.54 -1.07
N ILE A 57 0.19 8.39 -2.36
CA ILE A 57 -1.14 7.99 -2.80
C ILE A 57 -1.49 6.55 -2.37
N GLU A 58 -0.49 5.67 -2.28
CA GLU A 58 -0.68 4.29 -1.81
C GLU A 58 -0.96 4.28 -0.30
N ALA A 59 -0.19 5.05 0.49
CA ALA A 59 -0.42 5.20 1.92
C ALA A 59 -1.83 5.74 2.20
N ALA A 60 -2.32 6.72 1.43
CA ALA A 60 -3.68 7.24 1.55
C ALA A 60 -4.74 6.16 1.30
N LYS A 61 -4.59 5.37 0.23
CA LYS A 61 -5.51 4.27 -0.10
C LYS A 61 -5.48 3.14 0.92
N ILE A 62 -4.29 2.81 1.44
CA ILE A 62 -4.11 1.83 2.50
C ILE A 62 -4.84 2.30 3.76
N GLY A 63 -4.65 3.55 4.18
CA GLY A 63 -5.34 4.11 5.35
C GLY A 63 -6.85 4.08 5.22
N TYR A 64 -7.38 4.45 4.05
CA TYR A 64 -8.80 4.33 3.77
C TYR A 64 -9.29 2.88 3.89
N ALA A 65 -8.57 1.92 3.30
CA ALA A 65 -8.94 0.51 3.32
C ALA A 65 -8.82 -0.14 4.71
N MET A 66 -7.87 0.29 5.53
CA MET A 66 -7.70 -0.22 6.89
C MET A 66 -8.70 0.38 7.87
N GLY A 67 -9.13 1.63 7.66
CA GLY A 67 -9.93 2.37 8.62
C GLY A 67 -9.11 3.01 9.74
N PRO A 68 -9.77 3.74 10.66
CA PRO A 68 -9.10 4.63 11.61
C PRO A 68 -8.26 3.95 12.69
N ASP A 69 -8.48 2.64 12.93
CA ASP A 69 -7.85 1.92 14.05
C ASP A 69 -6.46 1.37 13.72
N VAL A 70 -6.05 1.39 12.44
CA VAL A 70 -4.75 0.86 12.02
C VAL A 70 -3.85 2.02 11.61
N PRO A 71 -2.76 2.28 12.34
CA PRO A 71 -1.83 3.35 11.98
C PRO A 71 -1.18 3.11 10.62
N VAL A 72 -1.00 4.20 9.86
CA VAL A 72 -0.38 4.15 8.53
C VAL A 72 0.90 4.97 8.48
N LEU A 73 2.00 4.30 8.17
CA LEU A 73 3.30 4.92 7.92
C LEU A 73 3.50 5.19 6.43
N CYS A 74 3.85 6.43 6.07
CA CYS A 74 4.24 6.76 4.70
C CYS A 74 5.76 6.66 4.53
N LEU A 75 6.23 5.65 3.79
CA LEU A 75 7.65 5.42 3.45
C LEU A 75 7.98 6.04 2.09
N SER A 76 7.63 7.32 1.92
CA SER A 76 7.83 8.10 0.70
C SER A 76 8.65 9.35 1.02
N ASP A 77 9.41 9.79 0.04
CA ASP A 77 10.07 11.11 -0.02
C ASP A 77 9.07 12.29 -0.10
N ASP A 78 7.80 12.04 -0.42
CA ASP A 78 6.73 13.05 -0.44
C ASP A 78 5.60 12.69 0.56
N PRO A 79 5.83 12.74 1.89
CA PRO A 79 4.87 12.28 2.89
C PRO A 79 3.82 13.36 3.24
N ARG A 80 3.27 14.05 2.22
CA ARG A 80 2.23 15.09 2.39
C ARG A 80 1.18 14.68 3.42
N HIS A 81 0.89 15.57 4.38
CA HIS A 81 -0.01 15.38 5.55
C HIS A 81 0.35 14.25 6.53
N PHE A 82 0.95 13.12 6.10
CA PHE A 82 1.33 12.01 6.98
C PHE A 82 2.35 12.42 8.05
N TYR A 83 3.24 13.35 7.72
CA TYR A 83 4.22 13.88 8.68
C TYR A 83 3.56 14.40 9.97
N TYR A 84 2.43 15.09 9.87
CA TYR A 84 1.76 15.72 11.00
C TYR A 84 0.89 14.74 11.80
N LEU A 85 0.33 13.74 11.14
CA LEU A 85 -0.57 12.77 11.76
C LEU A 85 0.21 11.65 12.47
N ASP A 86 1.19 11.07 11.78
CA ASP A 86 1.91 9.87 12.21
C ASP A 86 3.40 9.97 11.80
N PRO A 87 4.21 10.78 12.50
CA PRO A 87 5.62 10.94 12.16
C PRO A 87 6.36 9.60 12.29
N PRO A 88 7.32 9.27 11.40
CA PRO A 88 8.00 7.97 11.40
C PRO A 88 8.64 7.59 12.74
N ALA A 89 9.10 8.58 13.53
CA ALA A 89 9.68 8.37 14.85
C ALA A 89 8.69 7.73 15.87
N ARG A 90 7.38 7.86 15.66
CA ARG A 90 6.34 7.24 16.50
C ARG A 90 6.34 5.72 16.43
N PHE A 91 6.88 5.15 15.35
CA PHE A 91 6.84 3.70 15.08
C PHE A 91 8.17 3.00 15.38
N MET A 92 9.11 3.69 16.03
CA MET A 92 10.38 3.09 16.45
C MET A 92 10.14 1.82 17.29
N GLY A 93 10.90 0.78 16.99
CA GLY A 93 10.79 -0.55 17.62
C GLY A 93 9.60 -1.40 17.18
N ARG A 94 8.64 -0.85 16.42
CA ARG A 94 7.45 -1.58 15.97
C ARG A 94 7.75 -2.45 14.74
N ASP A 95 6.93 -3.48 14.57
CA ASP A 95 6.82 -4.23 13.34
C ASP A 95 5.84 -3.54 12.38
N VAL A 96 6.18 -3.56 11.10
CA VAL A 96 5.47 -2.86 10.03
C VAL A 96 5.18 -3.82 8.87
N LEU A 97 3.97 -3.77 8.34
CA LEU A 97 3.65 -4.42 7.06
C LEU A 97 3.81 -3.40 5.92
N ILE A 98 4.86 -3.56 5.12
CA ILE A 98 5.08 -2.72 3.95
C ILE A 98 4.25 -3.29 2.79
N LEU A 99 3.34 -2.47 2.27
CA LEU A 99 2.41 -2.79 1.20
C LEU A 99 2.82 -2.04 -0.06
N VAL A 100 3.11 -2.79 -1.13
CA VAL A 100 3.61 -2.23 -2.39
C VAL A 100 2.73 -2.69 -3.54
N ARG A 101 2.12 -1.75 -4.28
CA ARG A 101 1.42 -2.12 -5.53
C ARG A 101 2.40 -2.66 -6.55
N VAL A 102 2.11 -3.84 -7.08
CA VAL A 102 2.90 -4.49 -8.13
C VAL A 102 2.37 -4.02 -9.50
N PRO A 103 3.18 -3.32 -10.31
CA PRO A 103 2.84 -2.97 -11.69
C PRO A 103 2.75 -4.22 -12.58
N ALA A 104 2.11 -4.12 -13.74
CA ALA A 104 1.97 -5.23 -14.69
C ALA A 104 3.33 -5.83 -15.15
N GLY A 105 4.39 -5.01 -15.21
CA GLY A 105 5.75 -5.45 -15.53
C GLY A 105 6.58 -5.95 -14.33
N GLY A 106 5.97 -6.09 -13.15
CA GLY A 106 6.67 -6.38 -11.90
C GLY A 106 7.32 -5.14 -11.27
N LEU A 107 7.94 -5.36 -10.11
CA LEU A 107 8.69 -4.30 -9.42
C LEU A 107 10.06 -4.12 -10.10
N THR A 108 10.42 -2.88 -10.41
CA THR A 108 11.72 -2.52 -11.00
C THR A 108 12.82 -2.24 -9.95
N TRP A 109 12.47 -2.36 -8.67
CA TRP A 109 13.34 -2.06 -7.54
C TRP A 109 13.19 -3.12 -6.44
N ASN A 110 14.21 -3.25 -5.60
CA ASN A 110 14.22 -4.24 -4.52
C ASN A 110 13.75 -3.62 -3.20
N VAL A 111 12.53 -3.98 -2.78
CA VAL A 111 11.88 -3.48 -1.56
C VAL A 111 12.69 -3.76 -0.30
N GLN A 112 13.22 -4.97 -0.18
CA GLN A 112 14.01 -5.37 0.98
C GLN A 112 15.27 -4.54 1.09
N ARG A 113 16.00 -4.37 -0.02
CA ARG A 113 17.23 -3.56 -0.07
C ARG A 113 16.96 -2.08 0.21
N GLN A 114 15.86 -1.55 -0.31
CA GLN A 114 15.48 -0.14 -0.10
C GLN A 114 15.22 0.17 1.37
N TYR A 115 14.55 -0.74 2.09
CA TYR A 115 14.11 -0.50 3.47
C TYR A 115 14.97 -1.17 4.55
N ALA A 116 15.93 -2.02 4.18
CA ALA A 116 16.88 -2.64 5.12
C ALA A 116 17.56 -1.66 6.10
N PRO A 117 17.91 -0.41 5.73
CA PRO A 117 18.52 0.53 6.68
C PRO A 117 17.61 0.93 7.86
N TYR A 118 16.28 0.81 7.71
CA TYR A 118 15.31 1.31 8.68
C TYR A 118 14.74 0.22 9.58
N PHE A 119 14.98 -1.06 9.29
CA PHE A 119 14.37 -2.19 9.98
C PHE A 119 15.41 -3.24 10.36
N ALA A 120 15.08 -4.11 11.31
CA ALA A 120 15.93 -5.25 11.66
C ALA A 120 15.97 -6.31 10.56
N ALA A 121 14.83 -6.59 9.94
CA ALA A 121 14.69 -7.47 8.78
C ALA A 121 13.50 -7.00 7.94
N VAL A 122 13.57 -7.24 6.63
CA VAL A 122 12.45 -7.01 5.70
C VAL A 122 12.31 -8.26 4.84
N GLU A 123 11.20 -8.98 4.97
CA GLU A 123 10.99 -10.28 4.34
C GLU A 123 9.66 -10.33 3.58
N PRO A 124 9.58 -11.01 2.43
CA PRO A 124 8.31 -11.23 1.75
C PRO A 124 7.35 -12.02 2.63
N ALA A 125 6.12 -11.53 2.79
CA ALA A 125 5.07 -12.17 3.59
C ALA A 125 3.86 -12.63 2.74
N GLY A 126 3.86 -12.35 1.44
CA GLY A 126 2.85 -12.80 0.50
C GLY A 126 2.32 -11.68 -0.39
N THR A 127 1.19 -11.91 -1.04
CA THR A 127 0.59 -10.98 -2.00
C THR A 127 -0.93 -10.92 -1.88
N VAL A 128 -1.52 -9.73 -1.84
CA VAL A 128 -2.97 -9.52 -1.76
C VAL A 128 -3.51 -9.11 -3.13
N PRO A 129 -4.45 -9.86 -3.72
CA PRO A 129 -5.12 -9.42 -4.94
C PRO A 129 -6.13 -8.31 -4.62
N ILE A 130 -6.07 -7.21 -5.36
CA ILE A 130 -7.10 -6.17 -5.34
C ILE A 130 -8.04 -6.44 -6.51
N ARG A 131 -9.32 -6.65 -6.22
CA ARG A 131 -10.34 -7.06 -7.19
C ARG A 131 -11.25 -5.91 -7.52
N ARG A 132 -11.61 -5.76 -8.79
CA ARG A 132 -12.57 -4.80 -9.32
C ARG A 132 -13.60 -5.51 -10.19
N GLY A 133 -14.88 -5.35 -9.86
CA GLY A 133 -15.96 -6.07 -10.54
C GLY A 133 -15.77 -7.60 -10.51
N GLY A 134 -15.24 -8.14 -9.40
CA GLY A 134 -14.99 -9.58 -9.22
C GLY A 134 -13.72 -10.13 -9.88
N ARG A 135 -12.93 -9.31 -10.60
CA ARG A 135 -11.68 -9.73 -11.25
C ARG A 135 -10.48 -9.05 -10.60
N VAL A 136 -9.34 -9.74 -10.53
CA VAL A 136 -8.09 -9.14 -10.04
C VAL A 136 -7.69 -8.00 -10.97
N ALA A 137 -7.60 -6.79 -10.43
CA ALA A 137 -7.18 -5.59 -11.13
C ALA A 137 -5.66 -5.40 -11.05
N PHE A 138 -5.08 -5.62 -9.87
CA PHE A 138 -3.65 -5.66 -9.61
C PHE A 138 -3.38 -6.38 -8.28
N THR A 139 -2.10 -6.55 -7.96
CA THR A 139 -1.66 -7.22 -6.73
C THR A 139 -0.88 -6.25 -5.87
N VAL A 140 -1.04 -6.36 -4.55
CA VAL A 140 -0.21 -5.69 -3.54
C VAL A 140 0.75 -6.72 -2.94
N ALA A 141 2.05 -6.52 -3.10
CA ALA A 141 3.05 -7.30 -2.41
C ALA A 141 3.13 -6.87 -0.94
N VAL A 142 3.21 -7.85 -0.05
CA VAL A 142 3.29 -7.65 1.40
C VAL A 142 4.68 -8.06 1.86
N TYR A 143 5.36 -7.15 2.56
CA TYR A 143 6.61 -7.43 3.24
C TYR A 143 6.43 -7.23 4.73
N ARG A 144 6.91 -8.18 5.53
CA ARG A 144 7.01 -8.02 6.99
C ARG A 144 8.35 -7.39 7.30
N ALA A 145 8.31 -6.17 7.81
CA ALA A 145 9.46 -5.45 8.30
C ALA A 145 9.45 -5.48 9.84
N THR A 146 10.50 -6.02 10.44
CA THR A 146 10.56 -6.21 11.90
C THR A 146 11.37 -5.11 12.55
N ARG A 147 10.94 -4.67 13.74
CA ARG A 147 11.62 -3.71 14.62
C ARG A 147 12.24 -2.53 13.87
N MET A 148 11.47 -1.48 13.67
CA MET A 148 11.96 -0.22 13.09
C MET A 148 13.12 0.37 13.92
N ARG A 149 14.27 0.56 13.30
CA ARG A 149 15.54 0.98 13.93
C ARG A 149 15.90 2.44 13.66
N ALA A 150 15.37 3.00 12.59
CA ALA A 150 15.60 4.39 12.22
C ALA A 150 14.32 4.97 11.61
N PRO A 151 14.00 6.25 11.89
CA PRO A 151 12.91 6.93 11.20
C PRO A 151 13.21 7.01 9.71
N TYR A 152 12.19 6.81 8.88
CA TYR A 152 12.31 7.09 7.46
C TYR A 152 12.50 8.61 7.27
N PRO A 153 13.46 9.06 6.45
CA PRO A 153 13.72 10.47 6.28
C PRO A 153 12.52 11.13 5.61
N VAL A 154 12.05 12.21 6.21
CA VAL A 154 11.01 13.07 5.66
C VAL A 154 11.71 14.37 5.25
N PRO A 155 11.74 14.73 3.97
CA PRO A 155 12.18 16.06 3.61
C PRO A 155 11.14 17.03 4.20
N LEU A 156 11.59 17.83 5.17
CA LEU A 156 10.78 18.94 5.66
C LEU A 156 10.47 19.84 4.46
N PRO A 157 9.21 20.20 4.18
CA PRO A 157 8.97 21.30 3.26
C PRO A 157 9.66 22.56 3.82
N PRO A 158 10.17 23.45 2.94
CA PRO A 158 10.76 24.72 3.37
C PRO A 158 9.78 25.58 4.16
#